data_AF-A0A562GIU7-F1
#
_entry.id   AF-A0A562GIU7-F1
#
_cell.length_a   1.000
_cell.length_b   1.000
_cell.length_c   1.000
_cell.angle_alpha   90.00
_cell.angle_beta   90.00
_cell.angle_gamma   90.00
#
_symmetry.space_group_name_H-M   'P 1'
#
loop_
_entity.id
_entity.type
_entity.pdbx_description
1 polymer ?
#
loop_
_entity_poly.entity_id
_entity_poly.type
_entity_poly.pdbx_seq_one_letter_code
_entity_poly.pdbx_strand_id
1 'polypeptide(L)'
;MNERELIKRLDEQDHAFLRRYEQYLEQVMTSAEQLLEKSYTMQQIVGMPFYATGQLGRLLAGYSQDVLATGQAHAAILVQDLHRRFASVKLSQSWQPWFLRDIHLAGPLGIDPETFWLDPTAALTALEARENMLAGDVEGQLWQEVRKIMLQHLQNGSRKETIAAMSNLAKVNVRRAELITTTESTYVYNRGRLAGFHDADVDYLRFSATLDNRTSAQCRSRHGLVLRMGSAELSANIPPLHGRCRSVLSPLFSKYQPEYITPSSTDWSKVAPLPKGWKVAA
;
A
#
# COMPACT_ATOMS: atom_id res chain seq x y z
N MET A 1 -14.63 0.62 -19.21
CA MET A 1 -13.28 1.03 -18.82
C MET A 1 -12.32 -0.09 -19.19
N ASN A 2 -11.25 0.19 -19.94
CA ASN A 2 -10.21 -0.80 -20.27
C ASN A 2 -9.04 -0.76 -19.27
N GLU A 3 -8.11 -1.71 -19.34
CA GLU A 3 -6.95 -1.81 -18.42
C GLU A 3 -6.12 -0.52 -18.39
N ARG A 4 -5.89 0.11 -19.55
CA ARG A 4 -5.09 1.34 -19.65
C ARG A 4 -5.77 2.52 -18.93
N GLU A 5 -7.08 2.65 -19.08
CA GLU A 5 -7.86 3.67 -18.37
C GLU A 5 -7.85 3.44 -16.85
N LEU A 6 -7.89 2.19 -16.42
CA LEU A 6 -7.84 1.84 -15.00
C LEU A 6 -6.48 2.17 -14.37
N ILE A 7 -5.38 1.83 -15.05
CA ILE A 7 -4.03 2.19 -14.60
C ILE A 7 -3.89 3.71 -14.51
N LYS A 8 -4.37 4.44 -15.52
CA LYS A 8 -4.37 5.91 -15.50
C LYS A 8 -5.17 6.47 -14.32
N ARG A 9 -6.34 5.89 -14.01
CA ARG A 9 -7.14 6.28 -12.85
C ARG A 9 -6.39 6.06 -11.53
N LEU A 10 -5.66 4.95 -11.40
CA LEU A 10 -4.84 4.67 -10.22
C LEU A 10 -3.74 5.74 -10.07
N ASP A 11 -3.02 6.07 -11.15
CA ASP A 11 -2.01 7.13 -11.13
C ASP A 11 -2.62 8.50 -10.74
N GLU A 12 -3.81 8.82 -11.26
CA GLU A 12 -4.52 10.05 -10.91
C GLU A 12 -4.93 10.08 -9.44
N GLN A 13 -5.34 8.95 -8.86
CA GLN A 13 -5.68 8.80 -7.44
C GLN A 13 -4.43 9.00 -6.56
N ASP A 14 -3.31 8.38 -6.91
CA ASP A 14 -2.02 8.54 -6.21
C ASP A 14 -1.58 10.01 -6.19
N HIS A 15 -1.64 10.66 -7.35
CA HIS A 15 -1.29 12.08 -7.47
C HIS A 15 -2.27 12.99 -6.71
N ALA A 16 -3.56 12.69 -6.71
CA ALA A 16 -4.55 13.46 -5.97
C ALA A 16 -4.34 13.34 -4.46
N PHE A 17 -4.02 12.14 -3.96
CA PHE A 17 -3.65 11.92 -2.58
C PHE A 17 -2.42 12.75 -2.19
N LEU A 18 -1.32 12.64 -2.95
CA LEU A 18 -0.08 13.33 -2.63
C LEU A 18 -0.25 14.85 -2.61
N ARG A 19 -0.97 15.42 -3.59
CA ARG A 19 -1.28 16.86 -3.61
C ARG A 19 -2.04 17.31 -2.36
N ARG A 20 -3.02 16.54 -1.88
CA ARG A 20 -3.77 16.88 -0.66
C ARG A 20 -2.88 16.86 0.57
N TYR A 21 -1.95 15.91 0.65
CA TYR A 21 -1.00 15.84 1.77
C TYR A 21 0.05 16.95 1.70
N GLU A 22 0.56 17.28 0.52
CA GLU A 22 1.46 18.44 0.32
C GLU A 22 0.80 19.74 0.74
N GLN A 23 -0.46 19.98 0.37
CA GLN A 23 -1.23 21.15 0.80
C GLN A 23 -1.35 21.22 2.34
N TYR A 24 -1.56 20.08 3.00
CA TYR A 24 -1.55 20.03 4.46
C TYR A 24 -0.18 20.44 5.03
N LEU A 25 0.92 19.92 4.47
CA LEU A 25 2.27 20.29 4.91
C LEU A 25 2.57 21.77 4.67
N GLU A 26 2.14 22.34 3.54
CA GLU A 26 2.27 23.77 3.25
C GLU A 26 1.53 24.63 4.29
N GLN A 27 0.32 24.22 4.69
CA GLN A 27 -0.43 24.90 5.75
C GLN A 27 0.30 24.84 7.10
N VAL A 28 0.88 23.67 7.44
CA VAL A 28 1.70 23.49 8.65
C VAL A 28 2.91 24.42 8.64
N MET A 29 3.67 24.43 7.54
CA MET A 29 4.89 25.25 7.41
C MET A 29 4.58 26.74 7.41
N THR A 30 3.55 27.15 6.67
CA THR A 30 3.09 28.55 6.64
C THR A 30 2.67 29.02 8.04
N SER A 31 1.95 28.18 8.78
CA SER A 31 1.56 28.48 10.16
C SER A 31 2.80 28.63 11.05
N ALA A 32 3.79 27.75 10.92
CA ALA A 32 5.04 27.84 11.67
C ALA A 32 5.84 29.13 11.33
N GLU A 33 5.90 29.51 10.05
CA GLU A 33 6.58 30.73 9.61
C GLU A 33 5.89 32.00 10.12
N GLN A 34 4.55 32.06 10.09
CA GLN A 34 3.80 33.18 10.67
C GLN A 34 4.05 33.33 12.17
N LEU A 35 4.33 32.24 12.88
CA LEU A 35 4.71 32.30 14.28
C LEU A 35 6.12 32.89 14.48
N LEU A 36 7.04 32.74 13.52
CA LEU A 36 8.36 33.40 13.57
C LEU A 36 8.27 34.93 13.44
N GLU A 37 7.20 35.45 12.84
CA GLU A 37 6.98 36.89 12.69
C GLU A 37 6.44 37.53 13.97
N LYS A 38 5.94 36.72 14.89
CA LYS A 38 5.40 37.16 16.16
C LYS A 38 6.44 36.97 17.25
N SER A 39 6.58 37.93 18.16
CA SER A 39 7.53 37.91 19.28
C SER A 39 7.11 36.93 20.39
N TYR A 40 6.95 35.65 20.07
CA TYR A 40 6.59 34.61 21.03
C TYR A 40 7.77 34.26 21.96
N THR A 41 7.44 33.95 23.21
CA THR A 41 8.37 33.44 24.21
C THR A 41 8.53 31.92 24.09
N MET A 42 9.62 31.38 24.66
CA MET A 42 9.87 29.94 24.75
C MET A 42 8.69 29.17 25.38
N GLN A 43 8.11 29.70 26.46
CA GLN A 43 6.95 29.07 27.14
C GLN A 43 5.70 29.04 26.26
N GLN A 44 5.49 30.07 25.43
CA GLN A 44 4.37 30.09 24.48
C GLN A 44 4.55 29.06 23.37
N ILE A 45 5.76 28.87 22.83
CA ILE A 45 6.03 27.84 21.81
C ILE A 45 5.90 26.42 22.37
N VAL A 46 6.35 26.20 23.61
CA VAL A 46 6.20 24.90 24.28
C VAL A 46 4.73 24.59 24.55
N GLY A 47 3.95 25.58 24.99
CA GLY A 47 2.52 25.45 25.29
C GLY A 47 1.59 25.52 24.08
N MET A 48 2.11 25.66 22.85
CA MET A 48 1.27 25.77 21.66
C MET A 48 0.51 24.47 21.37
N PRO A 49 -0.82 24.56 21.15
CA PRO A 49 -1.65 23.43 20.80
C PRO A 49 -1.43 23.04 19.33
N PHE A 50 -0.51 22.12 19.07
CA PHE A 50 -0.36 21.52 17.73
C PHE A 50 -1.15 20.21 17.69
N TYR A 51 -2.44 20.26 17.31
CA TYR A 51 -3.38 19.12 17.49
C TYR A 51 -4.05 18.57 16.23
N ALA A 52 -3.62 18.93 15.03
CA ALA A 52 -4.09 18.24 13.83
C ALA A 52 -3.22 17.00 13.55
N THR A 53 -3.42 15.91 14.30
CA THR A 53 -2.82 14.59 14.04
C THR A 53 -3.74 13.69 13.21
N GLY A 54 -3.17 12.63 12.62
CA GLY A 54 -3.91 11.61 11.88
C GLY A 54 -4.49 12.08 10.54
N GLN A 55 -3.96 13.17 9.97
CA GLN A 55 -4.41 13.66 8.67
C GLN A 55 -4.03 12.68 7.55
N LEU A 56 -2.82 12.12 7.61
CA LEU A 56 -2.32 11.09 6.71
C LEU A 56 -3.19 9.83 6.79
N GLY A 57 -3.48 9.35 8.00
CA GLY A 57 -4.37 8.19 8.20
C GLY A 57 -5.77 8.42 7.60
N ARG A 58 -6.39 9.58 7.86
CA ARG A 58 -7.70 9.93 7.27
C ARG A 58 -7.67 10.01 5.75
N LEU A 59 -6.61 10.58 5.17
CA LEU A 59 -6.45 10.65 3.72
C LEU A 59 -6.25 9.25 3.12
N LEU A 60 -5.51 8.37 3.81
CA LEU A 60 -5.25 7.00 3.37
C LEU A 60 -6.54 6.20 3.35
N ALA A 61 -7.40 6.31 4.36
CA ALA A 61 -8.64 5.52 4.46
C ALA A 61 -9.55 5.71 3.23
N GLY A 62 -9.80 6.97 2.86
CA GLY A 62 -10.62 7.27 1.67
C GLY A 62 -9.93 6.87 0.37
N TYR A 63 -8.62 7.04 0.30
CA TYR A 63 -7.82 6.65 -0.86
C TYR A 63 -7.79 5.12 -1.07
N SER A 64 -7.69 4.34 0.01
CA SER A 64 -7.64 2.89 -0.04
C SER A 64 -8.94 2.25 -0.49
N GLN A 65 -10.10 2.80 -0.09
CA GLN A 65 -11.40 2.36 -0.63
C GLN A 65 -11.42 2.41 -2.18
N ASP A 66 -10.91 3.51 -2.71
CA ASP A 66 -10.80 3.80 -4.13
C ASP A 66 -9.83 2.85 -4.85
N VAL A 67 -8.68 2.57 -4.23
CA VAL A 67 -7.67 1.62 -4.74
C VAL A 67 -8.19 0.19 -4.71
N LEU A 68 -8.93 -0.20 -3.67
CA LEU A 68 -9.50 -1.54 -3.52
C LEU A 68 -10.48 -1.83 -4.65
N ALA A 69 -11.42 -0.91 -4.89
CA ALA A 69 -12.39 -0.98 -5.97
C ALA A 69 -11.69 -1.03 -7.35
N THR A 70 -10.63 -0.24 -7.51
CA THR A 70 -9.80 -0.25 -8.72
C THR A 70 -9.10 -1.61 -8.92
N GLY A 71 -8.62 -2.24 -7.85
CA GLY A 71 -8.06 -3.60 -7.86
C GLY A 71 -9.09 -4.65 -8.28
N GLN A 72 -10.29 -4.62 -7.71
CA GLN A 72 -11.39 -5.53 -8.06
C GLN A 72 -11.81 -5.38 -9.54
N ALA A 73 -11.99 -4.14 -9.99
CA ALA A 73 -12.31 -3.85 -11.39
C ALA A 73 -11.22 -4.37 -12.33
N HIS A 74 -9.94 -4.25 -11.95
CA HIS A 74 -8.85 -4.78 -12.77
C HIS A 74 -8.86 -6.30 -12.82
N ALA A 75 -9.11 -6.96 -11.69
CA ALA A 75 -9.25 -8.41 -11.67
C ALA A 75 -10.35 -8.89 -12.64
N ALA A 76 -11.52 -8.25 -12.62
CA ALA A 76 -12.61 -8.57 -13.53
C ALA A 76 -12.19 -8.42 -15.01
N ILE A 77 -11.47 -7.36 -15.36
CA ILE A 77 -10.97 -7.14 -16.73
C ILE A 77 -10.02 -8.28 -17.14
N LEU A 78 -9.06 -8.63 -16.30
CA LEU A 78 -8.06 -9.65 -16.60
C LEU A 78 -8.69 -11.04 -16.75
N VAL A 79 -9.62 -11.38 -15.85
CA VAL A 79 -10.38 -12.63 -15.89
C VAL A 79 -11.22 -12.72 -17.17
N GLN A 80 -11.97 -11.66 -17.50
CA GLN A 80 -12.75 -11.60 -18.73
C GLN A 80 -11.86 -11.73 -19.96
N ASP A 81 -10.67 -11.12 -19.94
CA ASP A 81 -9.73 -11.23 -21.03
C ASP A 81 -9.21 -12.66 -21.22
N LEU A 82 -8.89 -13.36 -20.12
CA LEU A 82 -8.54 -14.78 -20.16
C LEU A 82 -9.69 -15.64 -20.69
N HIS A 83 -10.92 -15.46 -20.19
CA HIS A 83 -12.06 -16.23 -20.71
C HIS A 83 -12.30 -15.98 -22.20
N ARG A 84 -12.11 -14.75 -22.70
CA ARG A 84 -12.22 -14.46 -24.14
C ARG A 84 -11.12 -15.15 -24.94
N ARG A 85 -9.86 -15.10 -24.48
CA ARG A 85 -8.73 -15.75 -25.15
C ARG A 85 -8.87 -17.27 -25.19
N PHE A 86 -9.44 -17.86 -24.15
CA PHE A 86 -9.60 -19.31 -23.98
C PHE A 86 -11.06 -19.76 -24.07
N ALA A 87 -11.90 -19.05 -24.84
CA ALA A 87 -13.35 -19.29 -24.90
C ALA A 87 -13.74 -20.72 -25.34
N SER A 88 -12.87 -21.40 -26.08
CA SER A 88 -13.04 -22.80 -26.49
C SER A 88 -12.81 -23.81 -25.36
N VAL A 89 -12.12 -23.40 -24.28
CA VAL A 89 -11.80 -24.25 -23.14
C VAL A 89 -12.87 -24.09 -22.07
N LYS A 90 -13.65 -25.15 -21.83
CA LYS A 90 -14.63 -25.17 -20.74
C LYS A 90 -13.91 -25.36 -19.40
N LEU A 91 -13.96 -24.33 -18.55
CA LEU A 91 -13.76 -24.53 -17.13
C LEU A 91 -14.85 -25.50 -16.66
N SER A 92 -14.47 -26.51 -15.87
CA SER A 92 -15.48 -27.42 -15.32
C SER A 92 -16.38 -26.61 -14.41
N GLN A 93 -17.70 -26.73 -14.54
CA GLN A 93 -18.62 -26.16 -13.55
C GLN A 93 -18.22 -26.68 -12.16
N SER A 94 -18.10 -25.75 -11.21
CA SER A 94 -17.66 -25.94 -9.82
C SER A 94 -16.31 -26.63 -9.67
N TRP A 95 -15.24 -25.83 -9.67
CA TRP A 95 -14.09 -26.13 -8.82
C TRP A 95 -14.18 -25.21 -7.60
N GLN A 96 -15.08 -25.53 -6.67
CA GLN A 96 -14.97 -25.01 -5.30
C GLN A 96 -14.33 -26.08 -4.46
N PRO A 97 -13.03 -25.98 -4.15
CA PRO A 97 -12.45 -26.89 -3.21
C PRO A 97 -12.79 -26.46 -1.79
N TRP A 98 -13.11 -27.45 -0.98
CA TRP A 98 -13.32 -27.34 0.46
C TRP A 98 -12.11 -26.77 1.26
N PHE A 99 -10.95 -26.51 0.62
CA PHE A 99 -9.73 -25.96 1.24
C PHE A 99 -9.51 -24.46 0.99
N LEU A 100 -10.47 -23.72 0.43
CA LEU A 100 -10.40 -22.25 0.33
C LEU A 100 -10.49 -21.51 1.68
N ARG A 101 -10.62 -22.26 2.80
CA ARG A 101 -10.75 -21.72 4.16
C ARG A 101 -9.50 -21.02 4.72
N ASP A 102 -8.32 -21.26 4.15
CA ASP A 102 -7.05 -20.92 4.81
C ASP A 102 -6.30 -19.73 4.18
N ILE A 103 -6.96 -18.81 3.45
CA ILE A 103 -6.28 -17.62 2.89
C ILE A 103 -5.99 -16.61 4.02
N HIS A 104 -4.95 -16.86 4.82
CA HIS A 104 -4.45 -15.88 5.77
C HIS A 104 -3.85 -14.68 5.02
N LEU A 105 -4.53 -13.54 5.03
CA LEU A 105 -3.98 -12.30 4.50
C LEU A 105 -2.85 -11.86 5.44
N ALA A 106 -1.59 -12.03 5.04
CA ALA A 106 -0.47 -11.58 5.85
C ALA A 106 -0.59 -10.06 6.13
N GLY A 107 -0.87 -9.68 7.37
CA GLY A 107 -1.01 -8.30 7.85
C GLY A 107 -1.75 -8.25 9.20
N PRO A 108 -1.54 -7.19 10.01
CA PRO A 108 -2.03 -7.04 11.38
C PRO A 108 -3.52 -6.68 11.39
N LEU A 109 -4.36 -7.51 10.80
CA LEU A 109 -5.78 -7.22 10.71
C LEU A 109 -6.54 -7.80 11.90
N GLY A 110 -6.06 -8.91 12.48
CA GLY A 110 -6.80 -9.61 13.54
C GLY A 110 -8.20 -10.07 13.10
N ILE A 111 -8.47 -10.05 11.79
CA ILE A 111 -9.73 -10.47 11.18
C ILE A 111 -9.53 -11.87 10.63
N ASP A 112 -10.50 -12.73 10.91
CA ASP A 112 -10.59 -14.06 10.33
C ASP A 112 -10.65 -13.93 8.80
N PRO A 113 -9.72 -14.56 8.06
CA PRO A 113 -9.77 -14.71 6.62
C PRO A 113 -11.15 -14.97 6.03
N GLU A 114 -11.98 -15.80 6.68
CA GLU A 114 -13.32 -16.12 6.20
C GLU A 114 -14.22 -14.88 6.15
N THR A 115 -14.09 -13.96 7.13
CA THR A 115 -14.89 -12.71 7.18
C THR A 115 -14.36 -11.58 6.30
N PHE A 116 -13.07 -11.53 5.98
CA PHE A 116 -12.51 -10.44 5.16
C PHE A 116 -13.11 -10.41 3.75
N TRP A 117 -13.39 -11.58 3.17
CA TRP A 117 -13.95 -11.70 1.82
C TRP A 117 -15.47 -11.48 1.79
N LEU A 118 -16.14 -11.64 2.92
CA LEU A 118 -17.60 -11.69 3.03
C LEU A 118 -18.22 -10.40 3.60
N ASP A 119 -17.45 -9.61 4.36
CA ASP A 119 -17.90 -8.33 4.91
C ASP A 119 -16.99 -7.18 4.46
N PRO A 120 -17.43 -6.39 3.45
CA PRO A 120 -16.74 -5.18 3.02
C PRO A 120 -16.44 -4.21 4.18
N THR A 121 -17.27 -4.18 5.22
CA THR A 121 -17.10 -3.30 6.38
C THR A 121 -15.90 -3.74 7.22
N ALA A 122 -15.84 -5.03 7.57
CA ALA A 122 -14.71 -5.60 8.31
C ALA A 122 -13.39 -5.42 7.55
N ALA A 123 -13.39 -5.68 6.23
CA ALA A 123 -12.22 -5.45 5.38
C ALA A 123 -11.75 -3.99 5.41
N LEU A 124 -12.66 -3.02 5.31
CA LEU A 124 -12.34 -1.60 5.39
C LEU A 124 -11.83 -1.19 6.77
N THR A 125 -12.46 -1.66 7.86
CA THR A 125 -11.99 -1.40 9.23
C THR A 125 -10.57 -1.94 9.46
N ALA A 126 -10.27 -3.12 8.91
CA ALA A 126 -8.93 -3.68 8.93
C ALA A 126 -7.90 -2.80 8.21
N LEU A 127 -8.24 -2.34 7.01
CA LEU A 127 -7.38 -1.44 6.23
C LEU A 127 -7.13 -0.14 6.98
N GLU A 128 -8.16 0.47 7.55
CA GLU A 128 -8.03 1.67 8.37
C GLU A 128 -7.13 1.45 9.60
N ALA A 129 -7.29 0.33 10.31
CA ALA A 129 -6.44 0.00 11.47
C ALA A 129 -4.97 -0.15 11.07
N ARG A 130 -4.71 -0.82 9.94
CA ARG A 130 -3.36 -0.97 9.38
C ARG A 130 -2.75 0.37 8.99
N GLU A 131 -3.52 1.21 8.30
CA GLU A 131 -3.07 2.51 7.85
C GLU A 131 -2.73 3.42 9.03
N ASN A 132 -3.54 3.40 10.08
CA ASN A 132 -3.24 4.10 11.33
C ASN A 132 -1.95 3.58 11.97
N MET A 133 -1.71 2.26 11.96
CA MET A 133 -0.46 1.68 12.47
C MET A 133 0.76 2.14 11.64
N LEU A 134 0.65 2.17 10.31
CA LEU A 134 1.75 2.54 9.42
C LEU A 134 2.02 4.04 9.35
N ALA A 135 0.96 4.84 9.31
CA ALA A 135 1.05 6.27 9.50
C ALA A 135 1.67 6.57 10.87
N GLY A 136 1.40 5.73 11.89
CA GLY A 136 1.95 5.89 13.23
C GLY A 136 1.70 7.30 13.74
N ASP A 137 2.72 7.89 14.36
CA ASP A 137 2.71 9.30 14.77
C ASP A 137 3.53 10.19 13.80
N VAL A 138 3.32 10.04 12.49
CA VAL A 138 3.99 10.88 11.47
C VAL A 138 3.80 12.36 11.78
N GLU A 139 2.57 12.79 12.06
CA GLU A 139 2.27 14.19 12.34
C GLU A 139 2.77 14.65 13.71
N GLY A 140 2.67 13.84 14.77
CA GLY A 140 3.24 14.24 16.07
C GLY A 140 4.75 14.36 16.01
N GLN A 141 5.45 13.49 15.28
CA GLN A 141 6.88 13.62 14.99
C GLN A 141 7.19 14.88 14.18
N LEU A 142 6.39 15.17 13.15
CA LEU A 142 6.49 16.42 12.39
C LEU A 142 6.39 17.63 13.33
N TRP A 143 5.40 17.68 14.22
CA TRP A 143 5.21 18.78 15.15
C TRP A 143 6.32 18.89 16.19
N GLN A 144 6.87 17.78 16.66
CA GLN A 144 8.04 17.79 17.55
C GLN A 144 9.27 18.40 16.87
N GLU A 145 9.52 18.06 15.61
CA GLU A 145 10.64 18.66 14.85
C GLU A 145 10.37 20.13 14.50
N VAL A 146 9.14 20.51 14.14
CA VAL A 146 8.76 21.93 13.97
C VAL A 146 9.04 22.71 15.25
N ARG A 147 8.56 22.22 16.41
CA ARG A 147 8.80 22.86 17.71
C ARG A 147 10.29 23.02 17.99
N LYS A 148 11.08 21.98 17.75
CA LYS A 148 12.53 22.01 17.93
C LYS A 148 13.21 23.07 17.06
N ILE A 149 12.84 23.17 15.78
CA ILE A 149 13.38 24.20 14.88
C ILE A 149 13.01 25.60 15.40
N MET A 150 11.77 25.80 15.86
CA MET A 150 11.34 27.09 16.43
C MET A 150 12.10 27.47 17.71
N LEU A 151 12.34 26.51 18.60
CA LEU A 151 13.12 26.76 19.83
C LEU A 151 14.59 27.10 19.51
N GLN A 152 15.17 26.46 18.49
CA GLN A 152 16.52 26.80 18.02
C GLN A 152 16.59 28.21 17.44
N HIS A 153 15.55 28.65 16.71
CA HIS A 153 15.44 30.02 16.23
C HIS A 153 15.46 31.04 17.38
N LEU A 154 14.63 30.82 18.41
CA LEU A 154 14.57 31.71 19.57
C LEU A 154 15.89 31.81 20.34
N GLN A 155 16.67 30.73 20.37
CA GLN A 155 17.93 30.71 21.09
C GLN A 155 18.99 31.56 20.40
N ASN A 156 19.29 31.29 19.11
CA ASN A 156 20.34 31.99 18.35
C ASN A 156 20.20 31.82 16.81
N GLY A 157 19.11 31.26 16.30
CA GLY A 157 19.02 30.85 14.89
C GLY A 157 18.67 31.99 13.95
N SER A 158 19.31 32.08 12.77
CA SER A 158 18.89 33.07 11.78
C SER A 158 17.55 32.69 11.12
N ARG A 159 16.80 33.69 10.66
CA ARG A 159 15.55 33.47 9.91
C ARG A 159 15.79 32.61 8.67
N LYS A 160 16.90 32.86 7.96
CA LYS A 160 17.28 32.13 6.74
C LYS A 160 17.49 30.64 7.02
N GLU A 161 18.22 30.31 8.09
CA GLU A 161 18.46 28.91 8.47
C GLU A 161 17.18 28.22 8.93
N THR A 162 16.31 28.94 9.64
CA THR A 162 15.03 28.43 10.13
C THR A 162 14.10 28.04 8.98
N ILE A 163 13.95 28.92 7.98
CA ILE A 163 13.15 28.65 6.76
C ILE A 163 13.73 27.46 6.00
N ALA A 164 15.07 27.39 5.86
CA ALA A 164 15.72 26.26 5.20
C ALA A 164 15.49 24.93 5.93
N ALA A 165 15.53 24.93 7.27
CA ALA A 165 15.26 23.76 8.10
C ALA A 165 13.79 23.31 7.97
N MET A 166 12.83 24.24 8.01
CA MET A 166 11.40 23.95 7.80
C MET A 166 11.15 23.36 6.41
N SER A 167 11.73 23.95 5.36
CA SER A 167 11.62 23.43 3.99
C SER A 167 12.19 22.01 3.86
N ASN A 168 13.32 21.73 4.51
CA ASN A 168 13.90 20.39 4.51
C ASN A 168 13.01 19.38 5.26
N LEU A 169 12.44 19.77 6.40
CA LEU A 169 11.50 18.95 7.17
C LEU A 169 10.25 18.59 6.35
N ALA A 170 9.70 19.55 5.60
CA ALA A 170 8.58 19.32 4.68
C ALA A 170 8.95 18.26 3.62
N LYS A 171 10.10 18.41 2.96
CA LYS A 171 10.58 17.46 1.94
C LYS A 171 10.77 16.05 2.47
N VAL A 172 11.30 15.90 3.69
CA VAL A 172 11.44 14.59 4.35
C VAL A 172 10.06 13.96 4.60
N ASN A 173 9.08 14.76 5.05
CA ASN A 173 7.72 14.28 5.29
C ASN A 173 6.99 13.89 4.01
N VAL A 174 7.14 14.63 2.91
CA VAL A 174 6.60 14.24 1.60
C VAL A 174 7.17 12.89 1.18
N ARG A 175 8.49 12.70 1.23
CA ARG A 175 9.13 11.42 0.87
C ARG A 175 8.68 10.25 1.73
N ARG A 176 8.36 10.50 3.00
CA ARG A 176 7.83 9.48 3.92
C ARG A 176 6.39 9.14 3.56
N ALA A 177 5.56 10.14 3.29
CA ALA A 177 4.18 9.94 2.85
C ALA A 177 4.12 9.19 1.51
N GLU A 178 4.97 9.53 0.53
CA GLU A 178 5.10 8.78 -0.72
C GLU A 178 5.42 7.29 -0.48
N LEU A 179 6.37 7.00 0.42
CA LEU A 179 6.72 5.62 0.75
C LEU A 179 5.53 4.87 1.36
N ILE A 180 4.83 5.49 2.31
CA ILE A 180 3.66 4.90 2.97
C ILE A 180 2.57 4.66 1.93
N THR A 181 2.23 5.70 1.16
CA THR A 181 1.21 5.66 0.10
C THR A 181 1.49 4.51 -0.85
N THR A 182 2.63 4.48 -1.55
CA THR A 182 2.95 3.41 -2.51
C THR A 182 2.85 2.02 -1.88
N THR A 183 3.27 1.88 -0.62
CA THR A 183 3.20 0.61 0.09
C THR A 183 1.74 0.20 0.33
N GLU A 184 0.90 1.12 0.78
CA GLU A 184 -0.52 0.88 1.03
C GLU A 184 -1.32 0.70 -0.24
N SER A 185 -1.08 1.51 -1.27
CA SER A 185 -1.66 1.32 -2.60
C SER A 185 -1.41 -0.09 -3.08
N THR A 186 -0.18 -0.57 -3.00
CA THR A 186 0.19 -1.92 -3.43
C THR A 186 -0.51 -2.99 -2.61
N TYR A 187 -0.64 -2.78 -1.29
CA TYR A 187 -1.29 -3.72 -0.39
C TYR A 187 -2.75 -3.86 -0.77
N VAL A 188 -3.47 -2.74 -0.77
CA VAL A 188 -4.90 -2.67 -0.99
C VAL A 188 -5.27 -3.09 -2.40
N TYR A 189 -4.48 -2.67 -3.40
CA TYR A 189 -4.70 -3.04 -4.79
C TYR A 189 -4.61 -4.55 -5.02
N ASN A 190 -3.61 -5.21 -4.43
CA ASN A 190 -3.48 -6.67 -4.55
C ASN A 190 -4.58 -7.42 -3.78
N ARG A 191 -5.07 -6.87 -2.66
CA ARG A 191 -6.24 -7.43 -1.95
C ARG A 191 -7.50 -7.36 -2.79
N GLY A 192 -7.76 -6.20 -3.42
CA GLY A 192 -8.90 -6.01 -4.31
C GLY A 192 -8.84 -6.96 -5.51
N ARG A 193 -7.65 -7.13 -6.09
CA ARG A 193 -7.45 -8.11 -7.17
C ARG A 193 -7.70 -9.54 -6.71
N LEU A 194 -7.16 -9.91 -5.55
CA LEU A 194 -7.32 -11.26 -5.01
C LEU A 194 -8.79 -11.59 -4.73
N ALA A 195 -9.60 -10.62 -4.26
CA ALA A 195 -11.04 -10.78 -4.10
C ALA A 195 -11.71 -11.11 -5.45
N GLY A 196 -11.46 -10.29 -6.48
CA GLY A 196 -12.03 -10.53 -7.80
C GLY A 196 -11.55 -11.83 -8.46
N PHE A 197 -10.33 -12.29 -8.17
CA PHE A 197 -9.83 -13.59 -8.64
C PHE A 197 -10.48 -14.76 -7.92
N HIS A 198 -10.69 -14.63 -6.61
CA HIS A 198 -11.40 -15.61 -5.82
C HIS A 198 -12.83 -15.80 -6.33
N ASP A 199 -13.57 -14.70 -6.52
CA ASP A 199 -14.96 -14.73 -7.01
C ASP A 199 -15.10 -15.30 -8.44
N ALA A 200 -14.00 -15.29 -9.19
CA ALA A 200 -13.90 -15.81 -10.54
C ALA A 200 -13.34 -17.24 -10.63
N ASP A 201 -13.22 -17.94 -9.50
CA ASP A 201 -12.67 -19.31 -9.40
C ASP A 201 -11.26 -19.46 -10.00
N VAL A 202 -10.42 -18.43 -9.90
CA VAL A 202 -9.01 -18.49 -10.31
C VAL A 202 -8.25 -19.44 -9.37
N ASP A 203 -7.62 -20.48 -9.91
CA ASP A 203 -6.96 -21.53 -9.13
C ASP A 203 -5.45 -21.29 -8.89
N TYR A 204 -4.80 -20.47 -9.73
CA TYR A 204 -3.41 -20.06 -9.58
C TYR A 204 -3.21 -18.57 -9.83
N LEU A 205 -2.11 -18.04 -9.30
CA LEU A 205 -1.68 -16.67 -9.49
C LEU A 205 -0.21 -16.67 -9.91
N ARG A 206 0.17 -15.74 -10.78
CA ARG A 206 1.55 -15.51 -11.16
C ARG A 206 2.05 -14.21 -10.56
N PHE A 207 3.16 -14.27 -9.84
CA PHE A 207 3.78 -13.07 -9.25
C PHE A 207 4.45 -12.24 -10.35
N SER A 208 4.04 -10.98 -10.49
CA SER A 208 4.55 -10.07 -11.52
C SER A 208 5.22 -8.86 -10.88
N ALA A 209 6.54 -8.85 -10.89
CA ALA A 209 7.32 -7.64 -10.57
C ALA A 209 7.55 -6.79 -11.83
N THR A 210 7.43 -5.47 -11.72
CA THR A 210 8.01 -4.53 -12.70
C THR A 210 9.53 -4.69 -12.66
N LEU A 211 10.16 -5.16 -13.74
CA LEU A 211 11.60 -5.41 -13.82
C LEU A 211 12.36 -4.22 -14.40
N ASP A 212 12.92 -3.40 -13.54
CA ASP A 212 13.77 -2.24 -13.85
C ASP A 212 15.00 -2.18 -12.92
N ASN A 213 15.81 -1.12 -13.07
CA ASN A 213 17.02 -0.88 -12.26
C ASN A 213 16.72 -0.63 -10.78
N ARG A 214 15.45 -0.36 -10.42
CA ARG A 214 14.99 -0.12 -9.04
C ARG A 214 14.39 -1.37 -8.41
N THR A 215 14.32 -2.48 -9.15
CA THR A 215 13.66 -3.70 -8.69
C THR A 215 14.54 -4.42 -7.69
N SER A 216 13.99 -4.61 -6.50
CA SER A 216 14.65 -5.27 -5.38
C SER A 216 14.92 -6.75 -5.68
N ALA A 217 15.91 -7.32 -4.98
CA ALA A 217 16.18 -8.76 -5.06
C ALA A 217 14.96 -9.60 -4.61
N GLN A 218 14.17 -9.08 -3.67
CA GLN A 218 12.93 -9.71 -3.20
C GLN A 218 11.90 -9.87 -4.31
N CYS A 219 11.62 -8.79 -5.06
CA CYS A 219 10.67 -8.86 -6.17
C CYS A 219 11.24 -9.64 -7.35
N ARG A 220 12.53 -9.45 -7.66
CA ARG A 220 13.19 -10.11 -8.79
C ARG A 220 13.22 -11.63 -8.64
N SER A 221 13.52 -12.13 -7.44
CA SER A 221 13.54 -13.58 -7.15
C SER A 221 12.16 -14.24 -7.17
N ARG A 222 11.07 -13.45 -7.12
CA ARG A 222 9.68 -13.94 -7.15
C ARG A 222 9.02 -13.75 -8.51
N HIS A 223 9.58 -12.91 -9.38
CA HIS A 223 8.98 -12.63 -10.68
C HIS A 223 8.82 -13.92 -11.49
N GLY A 224 7.59 -14.19 -11.92
CA GLY A 224 7.24 -15.36 -12.71
C GLY A 224 6.95 -16.62 -11.90
N LEU A 225 7.18 -16.64 -10.59
CA LEU A 225 6.77 -17.75 -9.75
C LEU A 225 5.24 -17.81 -9.64
N VAL A 226 4.75 -19.02 -9.48
CA VAL A 226 3.33 -19.36 -9.44
C VAL A 226 2.92 -19.74 -8.02
N LEU A 227 1.80 -19.18 -7.60
CA LEU A 227 1.15 -19.35 -6.30
C LEU A 227 -0.17 -20.07 -6.54
N ARG A 228 -0.46 -21.10 -5.76
CA ARG A 228 -1.80 -21.70 -5.78
C ARG A 228 -2.74 -20.85 -4.93
N MET A 229 -3.98 -20.66 -5.39
CA MET A 229 -5.01 -20.01 -4.57
C MET A 229 -5.22 -20.80 -3.26
N GLY A 230 -5.25 -20.12 -2.11
CA GLY A 230 -5.36 -20.78 -0.80
C GLY A 230 -4.04 -21.28 -0.18
N SER A 231 -2.88 -21.11 -0.82
CA SER A 231 -1.63 -21.66 -0.28
C SER A 231 -0.96 -20.75 0.76
N ALA A 232 -0.18 -21.36 1.66
CA ALA A 232 0.63 -20.63 2.64
C ALA A 232 1.65 -19.70 1.95
N GLU A 233 2.19 -20.11 0.79
CA GLU A 233 3.07 -19.27 -0.03
C GLU A 233 2.34 -18.04 -0.54
N LEU A 234 1.07 -18.17 -0.96
CA LEU A 234 0.28 -17.02 -1.39
C LEU A 234 0.12 -16.05 -0.24
N SER A 235 -0.41 -16.52 0.89
CA SER A 235 -0.54 -15.74 2.13
C SER A 235 0.74 -15.01 2.50
N ALA A 236 1.88 -15.69 2.41
CA ALA A 236 3.20 -15.16 2.72
C ALA A 236 3.77 -14.20 1.65
N ASN A 237 3.27 -14.17 0.42
CA ASN A 237 3.91 -13.45 -0.68
C ASN A 237 2.97 -12.49 -1.43
N ILE A 238 1.84 -12.11 -0.85
CA ILE A 238 1.02 -11.05 -1.42
C ILE A 238 1.77 -9.72 -1.31
N PRO A 239 1.99 -8.97 -2.41
CA PRO A 239 2.62 -7.66 -2.34
C PRO A 239 1.80 -6.68 -1.47
N PRO A 240 2.46 -5.74 -0.78
CA PRO A 240 3.87 -5.38 -0.85
C PRO A 240 4.78 -6.30 -0.01
N LEU A 241 6.00 -6.52 -0.51
CA LEU A 241 7.02 -7.34 0.15
C LEU A 241 8.17 -6.53 0.78
N HIS A 242 8.14 -5.22 0.56
CA HIS A 242 9.05 -4.22 1.12
C HIS A 242 8.48 -2.83 0.83
N GLY A 243 9.07 -1.78 1.42
CA GLY A 243 8.68 -0.40 1.15
C GLY A 243 8.86 -0.07 -0.34
N ARG A 244 7.89 0.65 -0.92
CA ARG A 244 7.84 0.98 -2.37
C ARG A 244 7.82 -0.26 -3.30
N CYS A 245 7.29 -1.38 -2.83
CA CYS A 245 7.01 -2.52 -3.71
C CYS A 245 6.02 -2.07 -4.81
N ARG A 246 6.20 -2.55 -6.04
CA ARG A 246 5.31 -2.30 -7.19
C ARG A 246 4.87 -3.60 -7.87
N SER A 247 4.99 -4.71 -7.14
CA SER A 247 4.66 -6.03 -7.67
C SER A 247 3.16 -6.27 -7.56
N VAL A 248 2.63 -7.05 -8.49
CA VAL A 248 1.22 -7.41 -8.54
C VAL A 248 1.04 -8.91 -8.78
N LEU A 249 -0.14 -9.44 -8.46
CA LEU A 249 -0.52 -10.82 -8.76
C LEU A 249 -1.40 -10.88 -10.00
N SER A 250 -1.02 -11.67 -11.00
CA SER A 250 -1.83 -11.89 -12.21
C SER A 250 -2.61 -13.20 -12.13
N PRO A 251 -3.86 -13.26 -12.64
CA PRO A 251 -4.65 -14.47 -12.60
C PRO A 251 -4.08 -15.52 -13.54
N LEU A 252 -4.22 -16.79 -13.16
CA LEU A 252 -3.81 -17.93 -13.95
C LEU A 252 -4.80 -19.07 -13.74
N PHE A 253 -5.38 -19.57 -14.82
CA PHE A 253 -6.20 -20.78 -14.77
C PHE A 253 -5.37 -21.98 -15.21
N SER A 254 -5.27 -23.02 -14.37
CA SER A 254 -4.49 -24.23 -14.72
C SER A 254 -4.97 -24.88 -16.02
N LYS A 255 -6.27 -24.77 -16.32
CA LYS A 255 -6.86 -25.27 -17.57
C LYS A 255 -6.50 -24.44 -18.80
N TYR A 256 -6.35 -23.13 -18.62
CA TYR A 256 -6.06 -22.23 -19.75
C TYR A 256 -4.57 -22.20 -20.04
N GLN A 257 -3.75 -22.22 -18.99
CA GLN A 257 -2.33 -21.93 -19.11
C GLN A 257 -1.48 -22.90 -18.26
N PRO A 258 -1.62 -24.23 -18.44
CA PRO A 258 -0.87 -25.23 -17.67
C PRO A 258 0.64 -25.10 -17.84
N GLU A 259 1.12 -24.53 -18.94
CA GLU A 259 2.54 -24.36 -19.27
C GLU A 259 3.32 -23.50 -18.27
N TYR A 260 2.63 -22.64 -17.52
CA TYR A 260 3.26 -21.83 -16.47
C TYR A 260 3.36 -22.58 -15.14
N ILE A 261 2.67 -23.70 -14.95
CA ILE A 261 2.65 -24.47 -13.71
C ILE A 261 3.68 -25.59 -13.84
N THR A 262 4.92 -25.28 -13.48
CA THR A 262 6.06 -26.20 -13.59
C THR A 262 6.71 -26.39 -12.23
N PRO A 263 7.50 -27.47 -12.02
CA PRO A 263 8.25 -27.64 -10.78
C PRO A 263 9.18 -26.45 -10.46
N SER A 264 9.68 -25.73 -11.46
CA SER A 264 10.54 -24.57 -11.25
C SER A 264 9.76 -23.30 -10.93
N SER A 265 8.58 -23.10 -11.51
CA SER A 265 7.76 -21.92 -11.21
C SER A 265 7.05 -22.03 -9.86
N THR A 266 6.84 -23.25 -9.35
CA THR A 266 6.28 -23.50 -8.02
C THR A 266 7.34 -23.73 -6.94
N ASP A 267 8.64 -23.67 -7.28
CA ASP A 267 9.73 -23.75 -6.31
C ASP A 267 10.00 -22.38 -5.65
N TRP A 268 9.45 -22.18 -4.46
CA TRP A 268 9.65 -20.99 -3.65
C TRP A 268 10.87 -21.06 -2.72
N SER A 269 11.66 -22.13 -2.75
CA SER A 269 12.78 -22.33 -1.79
C SER A 269 13.92 -21.34 -1.95
N LYS A 270 14.07 -20.73 -3.13
CA LYS A 270 15.19 -19.83 -3.47
C LYS A 270 14.82 -18.35 -3.46
N VAL A 271 13.64 -17.98 -2.96
CA VAL A 271 13.24 -16.57 -2.94
C VAL A 271 14.08 -15.78 -1.94
N ALA A 272 14.46 -14.56 -2.31
CA ALA A 272 15.24 -13.71 -1.42
C ALA A 272 14.44 -13.38 -0.15
N PRO A 273 15.10 -13.32 1.02
CA PRO A 273 14.43 -13.04 2.29
C PRO A 273 13.85 -11.62 2.28
N LEU A 274 12.74 -11.45 2.99
CA LEU A 274 12.12 -10.15 3.17
C LEU A 274 12.95 -9.28 4.12
N PRO A 275 12.82 -7.94 4.04
CA PRO A 275 13.48 -7.05 4.99
C PRO A 275 13.14 -7.42 6.44
N LYS A 276 14.12 -7.27 7.34
CA LYS A 276 13.91 -7.48 8.77
C LYS A 276 12.74 -6.60 9.25
N GLY A 277 11.81 -7.19 10.00
CA GLY A 277 10.63 -6.47 10.50
C GLY A 277 9.44 -6.43 9.55
N TRP A 278 9.56 -6.85 8.28
CA TRP A 278 8.48 -6.68 7.30
C TRP A 278 7.22 -7.51 7.60
N LYS A 279 7.39 -8.72 8.13
CA LYS A 279 6.28 -9.65 8.47
C LYS A 279 5.98 -9.72 9.96
N VAL A 280 6.46 -8.76 10.75
CA VAL A 280 6.21 -8.77 12.20
C VAL A 280 4.86 -8.12 12.47
N ALA A 281 3.82 -8.90 12.22
CA ALA A 281 2.56 -8.93 12.95
C ALA A 281 1.70 -10.03 12.31
N ALA A 282 1.84 -11.24 12.86
CA ALA A 282 0.83 -12.28 12.81
C ALA A 282 -0.21 -12.00 13.92
#